data_AF-A0A920RGI3-F1
#
_entry.id   AF-A0A920RGI3-F1
#
_cell.length_a   1.000
_cell.length_b   1.000
_cell.length_c   1.000
_cell.angle_alpha   90.00
_cell.angle_beta   90.00
_cell.angle_gamma   90.00
#
_symmetry.space_group_name_H-M   'P 1'
#
loop_
_entity.id
_entity.type
_entity.pdbx_description
1 polymer ?
#
loop_
_entity_poly.entity_id
_entity_poly.type
_entity_poly.pdbx_seq_one_letter_code
_entity_poly.pdbx_strand_id
1 'polypeptide(L)'
;MLQNGLGHVANETQAFTWLQQAAEQNHGLAQHSLGCCYLTGHGTVNDDEAAVYWFQRAAEHELAGAQLALAELYEQGRGVPVDLAKANWLYRQAGI
;
A
#
# COMPACT_ATOMS: atom_id res chain seq x y z
N MET A 1 -16.54 10.42 -29.93
CA MET A 1 -16.11 11.15 -28.72
C MET A 1 -15.90 10.17 -27.57
N LEU A 2 -14.72 9.53 -27.44
CA LEU A 2 -14.35 8.71 -26.27
C LEU A 2 -12.80 8.57 -26.14
N GLN A 3 -12.04 9.67 -26.20
CA GLN A 3 -10.56 9.60 -26.15
C GLN A 3 -9.92 10.05 -24.82
N ASN A 4 -10.70 10.50 -23.83
CA ASN A 4 -10.13 11.13 -22.64
C ASN A 4 -10.00 10.18 -21.43
N GLY A 5 -10.50 8.93 -21.50
CA GLY A 5 -10.38 7.95 -20.40
C GLY A 5 -9.24 6.94 -20.57
N LEU A 6 -8.94 6.54 -21.81
CA LEU A 6 -7.97 5.47 -22.10
C LEU A 6 -6.52 5.87 -21.82
N GLY A 7 -6.16 7.14 -21.99
CA GLY A 7 -4.82 7.64 -21.68
C GLY A 7 -4.51 7.71 -20.19
N HIS A 8 -5.53 7.99 -19.36
CA HIS A 8 -5.36 8.03 -17.90
C HIS A 8 -5.13 6.61 -17.35
N VAL A 9 -6.03 5.67 -17.71
CA VAL A 9 -5.95 4.28 -17.24
C VAL A 9 -4.66 3.58 -17.70
N ALA A 10 -4.22 3.84 -18.92
CA ALA A 10 -2.95 3.32 -19.41
C ALA A 10 -1.75 3.82 -18.58
N ASN A 11 -1.74 5.10 -18.20
CA ASN A 11 -0.68 5.68 -17.37
C ASN A 11 -0.71 5.14 -15.94
N GLU A 12 -1.90 4.95 -15.35
CA GLU A 12 -2.05 4.36 -14.00
C GLU A 12 -1.53 2.92 -13.97
N THR A 13 -1.84 2.14 -15.01
CA THR A 13 -1.38 0.74 -15.12
C THR A 13 0.14 0.68 -15.34
N GLN A 14 0.70 1.58 -16.14
CA GLN A 14 2.15 1.69 -16.31
C GLN A 14 2.84 2.12 -15.01
N ALA A 15 2.32 3.12 -14.31
CA ALA A 15 2.86 3.56 -13.02
C ALA A 15 2.86 2.41 -12.01
N PHE A 16 1.78 1.62 -11.96
CA PHE A 16 1.70 0.42 -11.13
C PHE A 16 2.82 -0.58 -11.45
N THR A 17 3.07 -0.88 -12.74
CA THR A 17 4.15 -1.81 -13.12
C THR A 17 5.55 -1.32 -12.73
N TRP A 18 5.82 -0.01 -12.83
CA TRP A 18 7.08 0.57 -12.37
C TRP A 18 7.23 0.51 -10.85
N LEU A 19 6.14 0.77 -10.11
CA LEU A 19 6.12 0.63 -8.67
C LEU A 19 6.39 -0.81 -8.24
N GLN A 20 5.83 -1.82 -8.94
CA GLN A 20 6.12 -3.22 -8.66
C GLN A 20 7.62 -3.53 -8.80
N GLN A 21 8.23 -3.14 -9.92
CA GLN A 21 9.66 -3.35 -10.15
C GLN A 21 10.55 -2.68 -9.10
N ALA A 22 10.20 -1.46 -8.67
CA ALA A 22 10.93 -0.75 -7.63
C ALA A 22 10.71 -1.36 -6.23
N ALA A 23 9.47 -1.79 -5.94
CA ALA A 23 9.12 -2.43 -4.67
C ALA A 23 9.83 -3.78 -4.49
N GLU A 24 9.97 -4.55 -5.58
CA GLU A 24 10.75 -5.79 -5.64
C GLU A 24 12.25 -5.56 -5.41
N GLN A 25 12.77 -4.41 -5.83
CA GLN A 25 14.15 -3.97 -5.53
C GLN A 25 14.31 -3.41 -4.11
N ASN A 26 13.36 -3.68 -3.22
CA ASN A 26 13.33 -3.27 -1.83
C ASN A 26 13.30 -1.76 -1.59
N HIS A 27 12.72 -0.99 -2.52
CA HIS A 27 12.54 0.45 -2.34
C HIS A 27 11.33 0.74 -1.45
N GLY A 28 11.55 1.17 -0.19
CA GLY A 28 10.48 1.37 0.80
C GLY A 28 9.34 2.28 0.33
N LEU A 29 9.63 3.42 -0.29
CA LEU A 29 8.58 4.31 -0.82
C LEU A 29 7.75 3.66 -1.92
N ALA A 30 8.37 2.83 -2.77
CA ALA A 30 7.65 2.14 -3.84
C ALA A 30 6.74 1.05 -3.24
N GLN A 31 7.21 0.33 -2.23
CA GLN A 31 6.39 -0.63 -1.48
C GLN A 31 5.18 0.06 -0.82
N HIS A 32 5.38 1.22 -0.20
CA HIS A 32 4.29 2.01 0.36
C HIS A 32 3.28 2.45 -0.71
N SER A 33 3.76 3.03 -1.81
CA SER A 33 2.89 3.46 -2.91
C SER A 33 2.14 2.28 -3.54
N LEU A 34 2.78 1.13 -3.67
CA LEU A 34 2.14 -0.08 -4.20
C LEU A 34 1.04 -0.58 -3.26
N GLY A 35 1.27 -0.54 -1.94
CA GLY A 35 0.22 -0.81 -0.95
C GLY A 35 -0.99 0.11 -1.11
N CYS A 36 -0.76 1.41 -1.33
CA CYS A 36 -1.82 2.38 -1.61
C CYS A 36 -2.56 2.08 -2.94
N CYS A 37 -1.85 1.67 -3.99
CA CYS A 37 -2.47 1.26 -5.24
C CYS A 37 -3.42 0.08 -5.05
N TYR A 38 -3.03 -0.92 -4.27
CA TYR A 38 -3.90 -2.05 -3.94
C TYR A 38 -5.08 -1.65 -3.04
N LEU A 39 -4.93 -0.70 -2.10
CA LEU A 39 -6.07 -0.19 -1.33
C LEU A 39 -7.07 0.63 -2.15
N THR A 40 -6.63 1.26 -3.22
CA THR A 40 -7.48 2.18 -4.01
C THR A 40 -7.94 1.58 -5.35
N GLY A 41 -7.34 0.47 -5.78
CA GLY A 41 -7.54 -0.08 -7.11
C GLY A 41 -6.94 0.82 -8.20
N HIS A 42 -5.86 1.53 -7.90
CA HIS A 42 -5.22 2.45 -8.85
C HIS A 42 -4.21 1.71 -9.71
N GLY A 43 -4.51 1.53 -11.00
CA GLY A 43 -3.70 0.73 -11.93
C GLY A 43 -3.76 -0.79 -11.69
N THR A 44 -4.59 -1.24 -10.74
CA THR A 44 -4.82 -2.64 -10.38
C THR A 44 -6.23 -2.82 -9.81
N VAL A 45 -6.64 -4.04 -9.46
CA VAL A 45 -7.86 -4.27 -8.69
C VAL A 45 -7.61 -4.02 -7.20
N ASN A 46 -8.65 -3.60 -6.48
CA ASN A 46 -8.55 -3.44 -5.03
C ASN A 46 -8.28 -4.81 -4.38
N ASP A 47 -7.26 -4.87 -3.53
CA ASP A 47 -6.85 -6.07 -2.80
C ASP A 47 -6.20 -5.68 -1.47
N ASP A 48 -6.98 -5.75 -0.40
CA ASP A 48 -6.51 -5.37 0.93
C ASP A 48 -5.42 -6.32 1.45
N GLU A 49 -5.44 -7.62 1.08
CA GLU A 49 -4.41 -8.58 1.51
C GLU A 49 -3.06 -8.23 0.87
N ALA A 50 -3.07 -7.95 -0.44
CA ALA A 50 -1.88 -7.49 -1.15
C ALA A 50 -1.37 -6.15 -0.58
N ALA A 51 -2.27 -5.22 -0.25
CA ALA A 51 -1.89 -3.97 0.37
C ALA A 51 -1.17 -4.19 1.72
N VAL A 52 -1.72 -5.04 2.58
CA VAL A 52 -1.08 -5.39 3.86
C VAL A 52 0.31 -5.97 3.64
N TYR A 53 0.48 -6.90 2.70
CA TYR A 53 1.78 -7.48 2.38
C TYR A 53 2.83 -6.40 2.03
N TRP A 54 2.46 -5.45 1.17
CA TRP A 54 3.39 -4.39 0.76
C TRP A 54 3.66 -3.36 1.86
N PHE A 55 2.65 -3.00 2.67
CA PHE A 55 2.87 -2.11 3.81
C PHE A 55 3.72 -2.75 4.90
N GLN A 56 3.64 -4.06 5.13
CA GLN A 56 4.53 -4.76 6.05
C GLN A 56 5.99 -4.58 5.66
N ARG A 57 6.30 -4.77 4.37
CA ARG A 57 7.66 -4.56 3.86
C ARG A 57 8.08 -3.09 3.95
N ALA A 58 7.19 -2.17 3.58
CA ALA A 58 7.47 -0.74 3.67
C ALA A 58 7.68 -0.25 5.12
N ALA A 59 7.00 -0.86 6.09
CA ALA A 59 7.15 -0.55 7.52
C ALA A 59 8.54 -0.95 8.07
N GLU A 60 9.23 -1.89 7.44
CA GLU A 60 10.63 -2.25 7.76
C GLU A 60 11.61 -1.12 7.42
N HIS A 61 11.23 -0.21 6.50
CA HIS A 61 12.01 0.99 6.15
C HIS A 61 11.71 2.18 7.07
N GLU A 62 11.07 1.95 8.22
CA GLU A 62 10.70 2.98 9.21
C GLU A 62 9.86 4.12 8.62
N LEU A 63 9.12 3.83 7.55
CA LEU A 63 8.24 4.79 6.91
C LEU A 63 6.98 4.94 7.77
N ALA A 64 6.89 6.05 8.51
CA ALA A 64 5.74 6.36 9.37
C ALA A 64 4.40 6.26 8.62
N GLY A 65 4.35 6.68 7.35
CA GLY A 65 3.15 6.55 6.53
C GLY A 65 2.75 5.10 6.24
N ALA A 66 3.72 4.19 6.07
CA ALA A 66 3.44 2.76 5.89
C ALA A 66 3.04 2.09 7.20
N GLN A 67 3.68 2.46 8.31
CA GLN A 67 3.33 1.97 9.64
C GLN A 67 1.90 2.40 10.05
N LEU A 68 1.53 3.66 9.79
CA LEU A 68 0.17 4.16 10.00
C LEU A 68 -0.85 3.37 9.17
N ALA A 69 -0.65 3.28 7.85
CA ALA A 69 -1.56 2.57 6.96
C ALA A 69 -1.71 1.09 7.36
N LEU A 70 -0.61 0.44 7.75
CA LEU A 70 -0.65 -0.93 8.24
C LEU A 70 -1.39 -1.07 9.57
N ALA A 71 -1.22 -0.11 10.49
CA ALA A 71 -1.92 -0.09 11.77
C ALA A 71 -3.44 0.00 11.57
N GLU A 72 -3.88 0.89 10.68
CA GLU A 72 -5.31 1.04 10.33
C GLU A 72 -5.89 -0.26 9.75
N LEU A 73 -5.13 -0.98 8.92
CA LEU A 73 -5.58 -2.26 8.35
C LEU A 73 -5.72 -3.35 9.41
N TYR A 74 -4.80 -3.42 10.39
CA TYR A 74 -4.93 -4.31 11.54
C TYR A 74 -6.05 -3.91 12.49
N GLU A 75 -6.34 -2.62 12.62
CA GLU A 75 -7.44 -2.12 13.45
C GLU A 75 -8.80 -2.47 12.84
N GLN A 76 -8.93 -2.28 11.52
CA GLN A 76 -10.18 -2.51 10.79
C GLN A 76 -10.39 -3.97 10.38
N GLY A 77 -9.34 -4.80 10.43
CA GLY A 77 -9.39 -6.19 9.98
C GLY A 77 -9.50 -6.33 8.46
N ARG A 78 -8.87 -5.42 7.71
CA ARG A 78 -8.91 -5.38 6.24
C ARG A 78 -7.69 -6.06 5.65
N GLY A 79 -7.90 -7.15 4.92
CA GLY A 79 -6.83 -7.97 4.36
C GLY A 79 -6.02 -8.76 5.40
N VAL A 80 -6.31 -8.58 6.69
CA VAL A 80 -5.76 -9.35 7.81
C VAL A 80 -6.77 -9.44 8.94
N PRO A 81 -6.70 -10.47 9.81
CA PRO A 81 -7.47 -10.49 11.04
C PRO A 81 -7.18 -9.26 11.90
N VAL A 82 -8.21 -8.80 12.63
CA VAL A 82 -8.06 -7.69 13.57
C VAL A 82 -6.99 -8.02 14.61
N ASP A 83 -6.02 -7.13 14.75
CA ASP A 83 -4.99 -7.20 15.79
C ASP A 83 -4.70 -5.80 16.35
N LEU A 84 -5.46 -5.43 17.38
CA LEU A 84 -5.33 -4.14 18.04
C LEU A 84 -3.98 -3.98 18.76
N ALA A 85 -3.35 -5.07 19.20
CA ALA A 85 -2.05 -5.00 19.85
C ALA A 85 -0.97 -4.62 18.83
N LYS A 86 -1.03 -5.23 17.65
CA LYS A 86 -0.12 -4.92 16.54
C LYS A 86 -0.37 -3.54 15.95
N ALA A 87 -1.64 -3.13 15.81
CA ALA A 87 -1.99 -1.78 15.37
C ALA A 87 -1.41 -0.72 16.33
N ASN A 88 -1.62 -0.86 17.65
CA ASN A 88 -1.06 0.06 18.65
C ASN A 88 0.47 0.07 18.66
N TRP A 89 1.10 -1.08 18.45
CA TRP A 89 2.56 -1.14 18.33
C TRP A 89 3.05 -0.34 17.11
N LEU A 90 2.40 -0.50 15.96
CA LEU A 90 2.72 0.24 14.74
C LEU A 90 2.47 1.75 14.87
N TYR A 91 1.37 2.18 15.50
CA TYR A 91 1.11 3.60 15.76
C TYR A 91 2.23 4.24 16.57
N ARG A 92 2.69 3.56 17.62
CA ARG A 92 3.83 4.03 18.43
C ARG A 92 5.13 4.11 17.63
N GLN A 93 5.36 3.17 16.71
CA GLN A 93 6.53 3.23 15.81
C GLN A 93 6.45 4.42 14.86
N ALA A 94 5.24 4.75 14.38
CA ALA A 94 4.99 5.90 13.50
C ALA A 94 5.09 7.26 14.23
N GLY A 95 5.23 7.27 15.56
CA GLY A 95 5.34 8.47 16.38
C GLY A 95 4.02 9.06 16.85
N ILE A 96 2.97 8.22 16.96
CA ILE A 96 1.60 8.58 17.34
C ILE A 96 1.24 7.89 18.65
#